data_AF-A0A3C0HPQ3-F1
#
_entry.id   AF-A0A3C0HPQ3-F1
#
_cell.length_a   1.000
_cell.length_b   1.000
_cell.length_c   1.000
_cell.angle_alpha   90.00
_cell.angle_beta   90.00
_cell.angle_gamma   90.00
#
_symmetry.space_group_name_H-M   'P 1'
#
loop_
_entity.id
_entity.type
_entity.pdbx_description
1 polymer ?
#
loop_
_entity_poly.entity_id
_entity_poly.type
_entity_poly.pdbx_seq_one_letter_code
_entity_poly.pdbx_strand_id
1 'polypeptide(L)'
;LGIGIGWLKEEFEVLGVPWERRAARTEEYVEVMRALWAADNASFDGEFVTFDGMSSNPKPANGSVPITIGGHSRAAAERAGRMGNGFFPAKGDMAELAEIARTTAEEHGRDGAALDITGIHPGLFGEDMAGAVEEAAAWGLDRLVVPSFMFFRNPEESIAAMGEKIAPFVD
;
A
#
# COMPACT_ATOMS: atom_id res chain seq x y z
N LEU A 1 5.53 -1.56 4.75
CA LEU A 1 6.30 -1.30 3.51
C LEU A 1 5.32 -1.03 2.38
N GLY A 2 5.30 0.17 1.82
CA GLY A 2 4.51 0.45 0.61
C GLY A 2 5.26 0.00 -0.65
N ILE A 3 4.58 -0.69 -1.56
CA ILE A 3 5.16 -1.11 -2.84
C ILE A 3 4.29 -0.67 -4.01
N GLY A 4 4.91 -0.26 -5.10
CA GLY A 4 4.25 0.05 -6.35
C GLY A 4 5.01 -0.59 -7.51
N ILE A 5 4.32 -0.91 -8.60
CA ILE A 5 4.91 -1.61 -9.75
C ILE A 5 5.70 -0.69 -10.70
N GLY A 6 5.78 0.61 -10.39
CA GLY A 6 6.34 1.63 -11.28
C GLY A 6 5.41 2.03 -12.43
N TRP A 7 5.42 3.31 -12.77
CA TRP A 7 4.54 3.90 -13.81
C TRP A 7 5.31 4.65 -14.90
N LEU A 8 6.53 5.10 -14.62
CA LEU A 8 7.33 5.90 -15.53
C LEU A 8 8.28 4.98 -16.31
N LYS A 9 7.99 4.76 -17.59
CA LYS A 9 8.73 3.80 -18.42
C LYS A 9 10.19 4.22 -18.61
N GLU A 10 10.43 5.52 -18.66
CA GLU A 10 11.73 6.14 -18.82
C GLU A 10 12.70 5.76 -17.67
N GLU A 11 12.19 5.56 -16.44
CA GLU A 11 13.02 5.08 -15.33
C GLU A 11 13.49 3.64 -15.55
N PHE A 12 12.63 2.80 -16.09
CA PHE A 12 12.96 1.41 -16.43
C PHE A 12 14.02 1.35 -17.52
N GLU A 13 13.86 2.17 -18.57
CA GLU A 13 14.83 2.28 -19.66
C GLU A 13 16.20 2.75 -19.16
N VAL A 14 16.25 3.76 -18.29
CA VAL A 14 17.50 4.28 -17.70
C VAL A 14 18.17 3.26 -16.77
N LEU A 15 17.39 2.50 -16.00
CA LEU A 15 17.90 1.46 -15.09
C LEU A 15 18.23 0.14 -15.79
N GLY A 16 17.94 0.02 -17.10
CA GLY A 16 18.13 -1.22 -17.85
C GLY A 16 17.21 -2.36 -17.41
N VAL A 17 16.05 -2.03 -16.81
CA VAL A 17 15.04 -3.01 -16.38
C VAL A 17 13.93 -3.10 -17.45
N PRO A 18 13.55 -4.30 -17.93
CA PRO A 18 12.45 -4.41 -18.89
C PRO A 18 11.12 -3.88 -18.33
N TRP A 19 10.43 -3.06 -19.13
CA TRP A 19 9.14 -2.46 -18.78
C TRP A 19 8.01 -3.50 -18.70
N GLU A 20 8.08 -4.48 -19.59
CA GLU A 20 7.14 -5.59 -19.67
C GLU A 20 7.25 -6.44 -18.40
N ARG A 21 6.11 -7.01 -17.99
CA ARG A 21 6.03 -7.95 -16.87
C ARG A 21 6.50 -7.38 -15.51
N ARG A 22 6.62 -6.05 -15.38
CA ARG A 22 6.95 -5.37 -14.11
C ARG A 22 6.01 -5.76 -12.95
N ALA A 23 4.74 -6.04 -13.24
CA ALA A 23 3.80 -6.54 -12.25
C ALA A 23 4.21 -7.92 -11.70
N ALA A 24 4.42 -8.90 -12.59
CA ALA A 24 4.86 -10.24 -12.21
C ALA A 24 6.20 -10.21 -11.46
N ARG A 25 7.14 -9.38 -11.94
CA ARG A 25 8.45 -9.18 -11.28
C ARG A 25 8.30 -8.62 -9.86
N THR A 26 7.42 -7.64 -9.68
CA THR A 26 7.17 -7.05 -8.34
C THR A 26 6.48 -8.05 -7.42
N GLU A 27 5.54 -8.84 -7.93
CA GLU A 27 4.89 -9.92 -7.15
C GLU A 27 5.93 -10.95 -6.69
N GLU A 28 6.83 -11.39 -7.57
CA GLU A 28 7.91 -12.32 -7.20
C GLU A 28 8.89 -11.70 -6.18
N TYR A 29 9.22 -10.41 -6.31
CA TYR A 29 10.06 -9.73 -5.31
C TYR A 29 9.41 -9.70 -3.92
N VAL A 30 8.08 -9.64 -3.83
CA VAL A 30 7.36 -9.76 -2.55
C VAL A 30 7.55 -11.16 -1.96
N GLU A 31 7.47 -12.20 -2.78
CA GLU A 31 7.67 -13.59 -2.34
C GLU A 31 9.11 -13.83 -1.88
N VAL A 32 10.09 -13.32 -2.63
CA VAL A 32 11.51 -13.34 -2.28
C VAL A 32 11.76 -12.66 -0.93
N MET A 33 11.24 -11.45 -0.74
CA MET A 33 11.38 -10.72 0.52
C MET A 33 10.80 -11.52 1.68
N ARG A 34 9.61 -12.11 1.51
CA ARG A 34 8.97 -12.95 2.53
C ARG A 34 9.79 -14.21 2.85
N ALA A 35 10.36 -14.87 1.84
CA ALA A 35 11.23 -16.03 2.05
C ALA A 35 12.48 -15.67 2.87
N LEU A 36 13.15 -14.58 2.51
CA LEU A 36 14.36 -14.11 3.20
C LEU A 36 14.09 -13.63 4.64
N TRP A 37 12.91 -13.06 4.89
CA TRP A 37 12.50 -12.62 6.23
C TRP A 37 12.05 -13.77 7.14
N ALA A 38 11.53 -14.86 6.57
CA ALA A 38 10.96 -15.96 7.34
C ALA A 38 12.02 -16.85 8.00
N ALA A 39 13.18 -17.06 7.36
CA ALA A 39 14.20 -17.99 7.84
C ALA A 39 15.62 -17.61 7.40
N ASP A 40 16.61 -18.20 8.06
CA ASP A 40 17.98 -18.29 7.56
C ASP A 40 18.11 -19.45 6.55
N ASN A 41 19.13 -19.37 5.70
CA ASN A 41 19.41 -20.32 4.63
C ASN A 41 18.20 -20.56 3.71
N ALA A 42 17.47 -19.49 3.37
CA ALA A 42 16.38 -19.56 2.43
C ALA A 42 16.91 -19.86 1.02
N SER A 43 16.10 -20.55 0.23
CA SER A 43 16.31 -20.75 -1.20
C SER A 43 15.05 -20.31 -1.95
N PHE A 44 15.23 -19.78 -3.15
CA PHE A 44 14.13 -19.35 -4.01
C PHE A 44 14.49 -19.66 -5.45
N ASP A 45 13.55 -20.23 -6.19
CA ASP A 45 13.71 -20.59 -7.59
C ASP A 45 12.51 -20.04 -8.37
N GLY A 46 12.60 -18.74 -8.66
CA GLY A 46 11.60 -17.99 -9.40
C GLY A 46 12.05 -17.67 -10.82
N GLU A 47 11.23 -16.92 -11.53
CA GLU A 47 11.51 -16.53 -12.90
C GLU A 47 12.49 -15.36 -12.98
N PHE A 48 12.39 -14.42 -12.04
CA PHE A 48 13.19 -13.20 -12.00
C PHE A 48 14.32 -13.27 -10.98
N VAL A 49 14.20 -14.12 -9.96
CA VAL A 49 15.17 -14.28 -8.87
C VAL A 49 15.41 -15.77 -8.59
N THR A 50 16.68 -16.15 -8.50
CA THR A 50 17.08 -17.48 -8.05
C THR A 50 18.24 -17.36 -7.07
N PHE A 51 18.16 -18.05 -5.93
CA PHE A 51 19.27 -18.19 -4.98
C PHE A 51 19.13 -19.46 -4.14
N ASP A 52 20.24 -19.91 -3.58
CA ASP A 52 20.29 -21.08 -2.70
C ASP A 52 21.02 -20.76 -1.39
N GLY A 53 20.42 -21.13 -0.27
CA GLY A 53 21.04 -21.04 1.06
C GLY A 53 21.40 -19.63 1.53
N MET A 54 20.63 -18.61 1.14
CA MET A 54 20.91 -17.21 1.50
C MET A 54 20.21 -16.79 2.80
N SER A 55 20.89 -15.95 3.59
CA SER A 55 20.34 -15.35 4.81
C SER A 55 20.36 -13.83 4.72
N SER A 56 19.20 -13.19 4.88
CA SER A 56 19.09 -11.73 5.06
C SER A 56 18.87 -11.41 6.54
N ASN A 57 19.76 -10.62 7.14
CA ASN A 57 19.74 -10.28 8.56
C ASN A 57 19.92 -8.77 8.79
N PRO A 58 19.28 -8.19 9.82
CA PRO A 58 18.45 -8.84 10.83
C PRO A 58 17.06 -9.25 10.30
N LYS A 59 16.42 -10.24 10.94
CA LYS A 59 15.02 -10.60 10.66
C LYS A 59 14.07 -9.51 11.16
N PRO A 60 12.88 -9.35 10.55
CA PRO A 60 11.86 -8.46 11.09
C PRO A 60 11.49 -8.86 12.52
N ALA A 61 11.46 -7.90 13.44
CA ALA A 61 11.19 -8.16 14.86
C ALA A 61 9.84 -8.87 15.11
N ASN A 62 8.85 -8.63 14.25
CA ASN A 62 7.52 -9.23 14.32
C ASN A 62 7.36 -10.46 13.39
N GLY A 63 8.47 -11.07 12.95
CA GLY A 63 8.49 -12.22 12.03
C GLY A 63 8.17 -11.89 10.57
N SER A 64 7.53 -10.77 10.28
CA SER A 64 7.27 -10.30 8.92
C SER A 64 7.22 -8.77 8.84
N VAL A 65 7.31 -8.21 7.62
CA VAL A 65 7.04 -6.80 7.33
C VAL A 65 5.70 -6.72 6.59
N PRO A 66 4.68 -6.02 7.12
CA PRO A 66 3.43 -5.80 6.40
C PRO A 66 3.65 -5.04 5.09
N ILE A 67 3.02 -5.51 4.01
CA ILE A 67 3.16 -4.93 2.66
C ILE A 67 1.85 -4.26 2.23
N THR A 68 1.90 -2.96 1.95
CA THR A 68 0.79 -2.19 1.39
C THR A 68 1.00 -2.06 -0.12
N ILE A 69 0.07 -2.61 -0.92
CA ILE A 69 0.14 -2.53 -2.38
C ILE A 69 -0.41 -1.17 -2.84
N GLY A 70 0.33 -0.45 -3.66
CA GLY A 70 -0.09 0.80 -4.27
C GLY A 70 -0.61 0.62 -5.70
N GLY A 71 -1.61 1.41 -6.07
CA GLY A 71 -2.08 1.53 -7.47
C GLY A 71 -3.59 1.61 -7.61
N HIS A 72 -4.07 2.38 -8.59
CA HIS A 72 -5.48 2.73 -8.78
C HIS A 72 -6.20 1.91 -9.87
N SER A 73 -5.68 0.73 -10.21
CA SER A 73 -6.31 -0.15 -11.22
C SER A 73 -6.97 -1.34 -10.54
N ARG A 74 -7.96 -1.92 -11.21
CA ARG A 74 -8.55 -3.20 -10.79
C ARG A 74 -7.48 -4.27 -10.54
N ALA A 75 -6.51 -4.40 -11.44
CA ALA A 75 -5.39 -5.33 -11.29
C ALA A 75 -4.46 -5.01 -10.10
N ALA A 76 -4.44 -3.77 -9.61
CA ALA A 76 -3.74 -3.41 -8.37
C ALA A 76 -4.54 -3.80 -7.13
N ALA A 77 -5.86 -3.57 -7.13
CA ALA A 77 -6.76 -4.01 -6.08
C ALA A 77 -6.76 -5.55 -5.93
N GLU A 78 -6.89 -6.28 -7.05
CA GLU A 78 -6.81 -7.75 -7.05
C GLU A 78 -5.46 -8.24 -6.50
N ARG A 79 -4.35 -7.60 -6.86
CA ARG A 79 -3.02 -7.94 -6.29
C ARG A 79 -2.97 -7.69 -4.78
N ALA A 80 -3.54 -6.58 -4.32
CA ALA A 80 -3.63 -6.29 -2.89
C ALA A 80 -4.43 -7.37 -2.15
N GLY A 81 -5.56 -7.80 -2.71
CA GLY A 81 -6.33 -8.92 -2.18
C GLY A 81 -5.56 -10.23 -2.15
N ARG A 82 -4.83 -10.58 -3.22
CA ARG A 82 -4.06 -11.82 -3.28
C ARG A 82 -2.91 -11.87 -2.28
N MET A 83 -2.12 -10.79 -2.16
CA MET A 83 -0.85 -10.86 -1.43
C MET A 83 -0.54 -9.67 -0.50
N GLY A 84 -1.31 -8.59 -0.50
CA GLY A 84 -1.05 -7.41 0.34
C GLY A 84 -1.57 -7.58 1.76
N ASN A 85 -0.93 -6.94 2.74
CA ASN A 85 -1.49 -6.69 4.08
C ASN A 85 -2.33 -5.41 4.12
N GLY A 86 -2.18 -4.55 3.10
CA GLY A 86 -2.99 -3.36 2.92
C GLY A 86 -2.99 -2.91 1.47
N PHE A 87 -3.78 -1.90 1.19
CA PHE A 87 -3.96 -1.36 -0.16
C PHE A 87 -3.99 0.17 -0.13
N PHE A 88 -3.32 0.80 -1.09
CA PHE A 88 -3.33 2.24 -1.27
C PHE A 88 -3.59 2.61 -2.75
N PRO A 89 -4.86 2.77 -3.14
CA PRO A 89 -5.20 3.10 -4.52
C PRO A 89 -4.77 4.52 -4.91
N ALA A 90 -4.71 5.45 -3.96
CA ALA A 90 -4.36 6.87 -4.11
C ALA A 90 -5.32 7.73 -4.95
N LYS A 91 -5.97 7.16 -5.98
CA LYS A 91 -7.01 7.81 -6.79
C LYS A 91 -7.95 6.77 -7.41
N GLY A 92 -9.04 7.23 -8.03
CA GLY A 92 -10.08 6.37 -8.59
C GLY A 92 -11.26 6.23 -7.64
N ASP A 93 -12.17 5.30 -7.92
CA ASP A 93 -13.26 4.96 -7.03
C ASP A 93 -12.72 4.16 -5.84
N MET A 94 -12.61 4.81 -4.68
CA MET A 94 -12.00 4.21 -3.49
C MET A 94 -12.83 3.05 -2.95
N ALA A 95 -14.16 3.20 -2.93
CA ALA A 95 -15.07 2.18 -2.41
C ALA A 95 -15.03 0.93 -3.29
N GLU A 96 -15.12 1.10 -4.63
CA GLU A 96 -15.03 -0.02 -5.57
C GLU A 96 -13.69 -0.75 -5.46
N LEU A 97 -12.57 0.00 -5.45
CA LEU A 97 -11.24 -0.61 -5.40
C LEU A 97 -10.97 -1.30 -4.06
N ALA A 98 -11.49 -0.77 -2.95
CA ALA A 98 -11.43 -1.42 -1.64
C ALA A 98 -12.24 -2.72 -1.63
N GLU A 99 -13.47 -2.70 -2.15
CA GLU A 99 -14.33 -3.89 -2.25
C GLU A 99 -13.67 -4.98 -3.11
N ILE A 100 -13.11 -4.63 -4.26
CA ILE A 100 -12.36 -5.58 -5.11
C ILE A 100 -11.20 -6.20 -4.34
N ALA A 101 -10.41 -5.41 -3.60
CA ALA A 101 -9.29 -5.94 -2.83
C ALA A 101 -9.74 -6.90 -1.73
N ARG A 102 -10.79 -6.55 -0.97
CA ARG A 102 -11.33 -7.41 0.10
C ARG A 102 -11.94 -8.69 -0.46
N THR A 103 -12.73 -8.60 -1.53
CA THR A 103 -13.33 -9.75 -2.21
C THR A 103 -12.24 -10.68 -2.76
N THR A 104 -11.23 -10.15 -3.43
CA THR A 104 -10.12 -10.98 -3.92
C THR A 104 -9.34 -11.64 -2.79
N ALA A 105 -9.20 -10.99 -1.62
CA ALA A 105 -8.60 -11.65 -0.46
C ALA A 105 -9.43 -12.85 0.01
N GLU A 106 -10.74 -12.71 0.11
CA GLU A 106 -11.66 -13.79 0.50
C GLU A 106 -11.64 -14.95 -0.50
N GLU A 107 -11.65 -14.65 -1.81
CA GLU A 107 -11.51 -15.65 -2.88
C GLU A 107 -10.20 -16.45 -2.78
N HIS A 108 -9.16 -15.88 -2.16
CA HIS A 108 -7.86 -16.52 -1.93
C HIS A 108 -7.69 -17.06 -0.50
N GLY A 109 -8.79 -17.21 0.25
CA GLY A 109 -8.80 -17.80 1.59
C GLY A 109 -8.17 -16.91 2.66
N ARG A 110 -8.12 -15.60 2.43
CA ARG A 110 -7.61 -14.59 3.36
C ARG A 110 -8.77 -13.78 3.93
N ASP A 111 -8.58 -13.22 5.12
CA ASP A 111 -9.57 -12.30 5.69
C ASP A 111 -9.51 -10.95 4.96
N GLY A 112 -10.57 -10.61 4.21
CA GLY A 112 -10.71 -9.33 3.54
C GLY A 112 -10.82 -8.15 4.51
N ALA A 113 -11.35 -8.36 5.72
CA ALA A 113 -11.43 -7.32 6.74
C ALA A 113 -10.04 -6.98 7.30
N ALA A 114 -9.08 -7.90 7.23
CA ALA A 114 -7.71 -7.69 7.71
C ALA A 114 -6.82 -6.83 6.78
N LEU A 115 -7.31 -6.43 5.60
CA LEU A 115 -6.61 -5.48 4.74
C LEU A 115 -6.76 -4.05 5.28
N ASP A 116 -5.63 -3.41 5.60
CA ASP A 116 -5.57 -1.98 5.93
C ASP A 116 -5.66 -1.15 4.65
N ILE A 117 -6.79 -0.47 4.46
CA ILE A 117 -7.07 0.38 3.29
C ILE A 117 -6.66 1.81 3.61
N THR A 118 -5.59 2.26 2.98
CA THR A 118 -5.09 3.62 3.09
C THR A 118 -5.56 4.44 1.88
N GLY A 119 -6.03 5.66 2.09
CA GLY A 119 -6.46 6.54 0.99
C GLY A 119 -6.22 8.02 1.25
N ILE A 120 -6.65 8.83 0.29
CA ILE A 120 -6.69 10.29 0.37
C ILE A 120 -8.12 10.70 0.04
N HIS A 121 -8.65 11.68 0.77
CA HIS A 121 -9.95 12.27 0.48
C HIS A 121 -9.80 13.71 0.00
N PRO A 122 -10.34 14.11 -1.18
CA PRO A 122 -10.24 15.49 -1.66
C PRO A 122 -10.82 16.53 -0.72
N GLY A 123 -11.84 16.15 0.07
CA GLY A 123 -12.42 17.02 1.10
C GLY A 123 -11.44 17.45 2.19
N LEU A 124 -10.30 16.76 2.36
CA LEU A 124 -9.23 17.17 3.27
C LEU A 124 -8.54 18.48 2.83
N PHE A 125 -8.68 18.88 1.56
CA PHE A 125 -8.19 20.18 1.07
C PHE A 125 -9.22 21.31 1.27
N GLY A 126 -10.44 20.99 1.71
CA GLY A 126 -11.55 21.92 1.86
C GLY A 126 -11.80 22.36 3.32
N GLU A 127 -12.95 23.00 3.52
CA GLU A 127 -13.37 23.48 4.85
C GLU A 127 -14.01 22.38 5.70
N ASP A 128 -14.65 21.39 5.06
CA ASP A 128 -15.34 20.27 5.72
C ASP A 128 -14.47 19.01 5.79
N MET A 129 -13.45 19.06 6.65
CA MET A 129 -12.57 17.92 6.91
C MET A 129 -13.28 16.79 7.67
N ALA A 130 -14.27 17.13 8.51
CA ALA A 130 -15.04 16.16 9.28
C ALA A 130 -15.88 15.27 8.35
N GLY A 131 -16.66 15.88 7.46
CA GLY A 131 -17.44 15.14 6.45
C GLY A 131 -16.54 14.30 5.53
N ALA A 132 -15.36 14.80 5.19
CA ALA A 132 -14.36 14.05 4.42
C ALA A 132 -13.87 12.78 5.13
N VAL A 133 -13.70 12.81 6.46
CA VAL A 133 -13.29 11.65 7.24
C VAL A 133 -14.44 10.64 7.37
N GLU A 134 -15.67 11.12 7.61
CA GLU A 134 -16.86 10.27 7.67
C GLU A 134 -17.13 9.56 6.33
N GLU A 135 -17.02 10.29 5.21
CA GLU A 135 -17.19 9.74 3.86
C GLU A 135 -16.10 8.70 3.54
N ALA A 136 -14.84 8.99 3.87
CA ALA A 136 -13.74 8.05 3.72
C ALA A 136 -13.96 6.75 4.52
N ALA A 137 -14.43 6.86 5.76
CA ALA A 137 -14.77 5.70 6.59
C ALA A 137 -15.92 4.89 5.95
N ALA A 138 -16.92 5.56 5.37
CA ALA A 138 -18.02 4.90 4.66
C ALA A 138 -17.56 4.17 3.38
N TRP A 139 -16.47 4.62 2.74
CA TRP A 139 -15.81 3.90 1.65
C TRP A 139 -14.95 2.70 2.13
N GLY A 140 -14.85 2.50 3.44
CA GLY A 140 -14.09 1.41 4.04
C GLY A 140 -12.58 1.67 4.13
N LEU A 141 -12.16 2.94 4.19
CA LEU A 141 -10.78 3.31 4.48
C LEU A 141 -10.50 3.17 5.97
N ASP A 142 -9.39 2.52 6.29
CA ASP A 142 -8.84 2.37 7.64
C ASP A 142 -7.87 3.50 7.98
N ARG A 143 -7.31 4.18 6.95
CA ARG A 143 -6.31 5.24 7.12
C ARG A 143 -6.43 6.33 6.08
N LEU A 144 -6.32 7.58 6.53
CA LEU A 144 -6.22 8.75 5.66
C LEU A 144 -4.80 9.31 5.66
N VAL A 145 -4.31 9.60 4.46
CA VAL A 145 -3.04 10.32 4.26
C VAL A 145 -3.35 11.80 4.05
N VAL A 146 -2.72 12.62 4.89
CA VAL A 146 -2.81 14.07 4.87
C VAL A 146 -1.51 14.61 4.24
N PRO A 147 -1.54 15.17 3.02
CA PRO A 147 -0.31 15.59 2.36
C PRO A 147 0.38 16.76 3.04
N SER A 148 1.68 16.62 3.30
CA SER A 148 2.47 17.63 4.03
C SER A 148 2.57 18.99 3.33
N PHE A 149 2.40 19.03 2.00
CA PHE A 149 2.45 20.27 1.24
C PHE A 149 1.36 21.28 1.61
N MET A 150 0.27 20.83 2.24
CA MET A 150 -0.79 21.70 2.76
C MET A 150 -0.28 22.65 3.84
N PHE A 151 0.83 22.31 4.50
CA PHE A 151 1.34 23.01 5.67
C PHE A 151 2.60 23.82 5.41
N PHE A 152 3.18 23.79 4.20
CA PHE A 152 4.51 24.36 3.90
C PHE A 152 4.68 25.85 4.20
N ARG A 153 3.58 26.62 4.32
CA ARG A 153 3.64 28.06 4.64
C ARG A 153 3.80 28.35 6.13
N ASN A 154 3.12 27.60 6.99
CA ASN A 154 3.20 27.76 8.45
C ASN A 154 2.92 26.41 9.15
N PRO A 155 3.89 25.49 9.17
CA PRO A 155 3.65 24.10 9.57
C PRO A 155 3.10 23.96 10.99
N GLU A 156 3.64 24.73 11.95
CA GLU A 156 3.27 24.62 13.35
C GLU A 156 1.78 24.97 13.57
N GLU A 157 1.35 26.15 13.12
CA GLU A 157 -0.04 26.59 13.29
C GLU A 157 -1.02 25.76 12.45
N SER A 158 -0.66 25.44 11.20
CA SER A 158 -1.59 24.76 10.29
C SER A 158 -1.79 23.27 10.62
N ILE A 159 -0.77 22.58 11.12
CA ILE A 159 -0.91 21.21 11.62
C ILE A 159 -1.72 21.20 12.92
N ALA A 160 -1.45 22.12 13.85
CA ALA A 160 -2.22 22.22 15.09
C ALA A 160 -3.71 22.50 14.83
N ALA A 161 -4.01 23.49 13.98
CA ALA A 161 -5.38 23.84 13.60
C ALA A 161 -6.10 22.71 12.86
N MET A 162 -5.40 21.91 12.05
CA MET A 162 -5.98 20.71 11.45
C MET A 162 -6.24 19.64 12.51
N GLY A 163 -5.28 19.40 13.41
CA GLY A 163 -5.41 18.45 14.51
C GLY A 163 -6.66 18.68 15.35
N GLU A 164 -6.96 19.93 15.70
CA GLU A 164 -8.19 20.28 16.43
C GLU A 164 -9.47 19.91 15.66
N LYS A 165 -9.47 19.98 14.33
CA LYS A 165 -10.63 19.65 13.49
C LYS A 165 -10.84 18.15 13.33
N ILE A 166 -9.76 17.36 13.30
CA ILE A 166 -9.83 15.92 13.04
C ILE A 166 -9.69 15.06 14.30
N ALA A 167 -9.26 15.62 15.43
CA ALA A 167 -9.09 14.91 16.69
C ALA A 167 -10.29 14.05 17.12
N PRO A 168 -11.56 14.43 16.89
CA PRO A 168 -12.71 13.59 17.24
C PRO A 168 -12.81 12.27 16.43
N PHE A 169 -12.05 12.14 15.34
CA PHE A 169 -12.14 11.02 14.39
C PHE A 169 -10.88 10.15 14.35
N VAL A 170 -9.90 10.42 15.23
CA VAL A 170 -8.64 9.68 15.31
C VAL A 170 -8.56 9.05 16.69
N ASP A 171 -8.77 7.73 16.76
CA ASP A 171 -8.58 6.91 17.96
C ASP A 171 -7.11 6.52 18.17
#